data_AF-A0A2A4SUG7-F1
#
_entry.id   AF-A0A2A4SUG7-F1
#
_cell.length_a   1.000
_cell.length_b   1.000
_cell.length_c   1.000
_cell.angle_alpha   90.00
_cell.angle_beta   90.00
_cell.angle_gamma   90.00
#
_symmetry.space_group_name_H-M   'P 1'
#
loop_
_entity.id
_entity.type
_entity.pdbx_description
1 polymer ?
#
loop_
_entity_poly.entity_id
_entity_poly.type
_entity_poly.pdbx_seq_one_letter_code
_entity_poly.pdbx_strand_id
1 'polypeptide(L)'
;MATTLRSSFHKSEYTFYLLSSIAVALFCILSLVYLSHTNSVATKGYEIKQLREEKKVLQAELSKWNLKLVQTQSLQNLSASSTIQGMKTMKNRIFLQDPSLAYNQ
;
A
#
# COMPACT_ATOMS: atom_id res chain seq x y z
N MET A 1 56.43 -44.86 29.26
CA MET A 1 56.20 -43.39 29.17
C MET A 1 56.09 -42.86 27.74
N ALA A 2 56.59 -43.54 26.69
CA ALA A 2 56.48 -43.04 25.30
C ALA A 2 55.06 -43.15 24.68
N THR A 3 54.22 -44.05 25.18
CA THR A 3 52.87 -44.32 24.62
C THR A 3 51.80 -43.32 25.07
N THR A 4 52.00 -42.62 26.18
CA THR A 4 51.05 -41.61 26.70
C THR A 4 51.17 -40.25 26.01
N LEU A 5 52.37 -39.88 25.53
CA LEU A 5 52.59 -38.63 24.80
C LEU A 5 51.95 -38.66 23.40
N ARG A 6 51.99 -39.80 22.71
CA ARG A 6 51.44 -39.94 21.35
C ARG A 6 49.92 -39.86 21.28
N SER A 7 49.22 -40.39 22.29
CA SER A 7 47.75 -40.35 22.34
C SER A 7 47.20 -38.97 22.71
N SER A 8 47.98 -38.15 23.43
CA SER A 8 47.60 -36.76 23.74
C SER A 8 47.64 -35.85 22.51
N PHE A 9 48.61 -36.05 21.61
CA PHE A 9 48.71 -35.29 20.36
C PHE A 9 47.53 -35.56 19.41
N HIS A 10 47.15 -36.83 19.22
CA HIS A 10 46.00 -37.16 18.37
C HIS A 10 44.67 -36.64 18.93
N LYS A 11 44.46 -36.68 20.25
CA LYS A 11 43.27 -36.09 20.89
C LYS A 11 43.13 -34.59 20.59
N SER A 12 44.24 -33.85 20.55
CA SER A 12 44.26 -32.41 20.25
C SER A 12 43.78 -32.09 18.83
N GLU A 13 44.18 -32.88 17.85
CA GLU A 13 43.77 -32.66 16.46
C GLU A 13 42.28 -32.94 16.26
N TYR A 14 41.76 -34.05 16.81
CA TYR A 14 40.33 -34.36 16.74
C TYR A 14 39.46 -33.31 17.43
N THR A 15 39.89 -32.78 18.58
CA THR A 15 39.16 -31.69 19.25
C THR A 15 39.10 -30.42 18.40
N PHE A 16 40.17 -30.11 17.64
CA PHE A 16 40.18 -28.95 16.76
C PHE A 16 39.22 -29.11 15.58
N TYR A 17 39.22 -30.29 14.93
CA TYR A 17 38.29 -30.59 13.83
C TYR A 17 36.82 -30.60 14.29
N LEU A 18 36.54 -31.13 15.48
CA LEU A 18 35.19 -31.12 16.06
C LEU A 18 34.70 -29.69 16.37
N LEU A 19 35.58 -28.85 16.92
CA LEU A 19 35.22 -27.46 17.21
C LEU A 19 34.95 -26.67 15.92
N SER A 20 35.78 -26.90 14.89
CA SER A 20 35.63 -26.27 13.57
C SER A 20 34.33 -26.70 12.87
N SER A 21 33.99 -27.99 12.88
CA SER A 21 32.76 -28.48 12.23
C SER A 21 31.49 -27.95 12.93
N ILE A 22 31.52 -27.83 14.26
CA ILE A 22 30.43 -27.20 15.03
C ILE A 22 30.28 -25.72 14.68
N ALA A 23 31.40 -24.99 14.56
CA ALA A 23 31.36 -23.58 14.19
C ALA A 23 30.75 -23.38 12.79
N VAL A 24 31.13 -24.21 11.82
CA VAL A 24 30.56 -24.19 10.46
C VAL A 24 29.07 -24.53 10.49
N ALA A 25 28.67 -25.56 11.24
CA ALA A 25 27.26 -25.94 11.37
C ALA A 25 26.42 -24.79 11.96
N LEU A 26 26.92 -24.11 13.00
CA LEU A 26 26.27 -22.94 13.59
C LEU A 26 26.13 -21.80 12.57
N PHE A 27 27.17 -21.56 11.76
CA PHE A 27 27.13 -20.53 10.73
C PHE A 27 26.08 -20.83 9.64
N CYS A 28 25.97 -22.09 9.23
CA CYS A 28 24.95 -22.55 8.29
C CYS A 28 23.53 -22.36 8.86
N ILE A 29 23.32 -22.72 10.13
CA ILE A 29 22.02 -22.53 10.80
C ILE A 29 21.65 -21.05 10.88
N LEU A 30 22.59 -20.19 11.29
CA LEU A 30 22.36 -18.74 11.34
C LEU A 30 22.03 -18.16 9.96
N SER A 31 22.71 -18.64 8.92
CA SER A 31 22.45 -18.22 7.53
C SER A 31 21.05 -18.63 7.07
N LEU A 32 20.61 -19.84 7.39
CA LEU A 32 19.26 -20.33 7.10
C LEU A 32 18.19 -19.52 7.86
N VAL A 33 18.42 -19.24 9.14
CA VAL A 33 17.51 -18.41 9.95
C VAL A 33 17.40 -17.01 9.37
N TYR A 34 18.53 -16.39 9.01
CA TYR A 34 18.57 -15.07 8.40
C TYR A 34 17.80 -15.04 7.07
N LEU A 35 18.00 -16.06 6.23
CA LEU A 35 17.31 -16.16 4.94
C LEU A 35 15.80 -16.35 5.13
N SER A 36 15.38 -17.19 6.07
CA SER A 36 13.97 -17.39 6.40
C SER A 36 13.32 -16.11 6.94
N HIS A 37 14.01 -15.37 7.82
CA HIS A 37 13.53 -14.08 8.32
C HIS A 37 13.42 -13.05 7.20
N THR A 38 14.43 -12.96 6.33
CA THR A 38 14.43 -12.03 5.19
C THR A 38 13.30 -12.35 4.21
N ASN A 39 13.07 -13.63 3.92
CA ASN A 39 11.96 -14.08 3.09
C ASN A 39 10.61 -13.76 3.74
N SER A 40 10.46 -13.97 5.05
CA SER A 40 9.24 -13.61 5.80
C SER A 40 8.95 -12.10 5.73
N VAL A 41 9.98 -11.27 5.90
CA VAL A 41 9.88 -9.81 5.79
C VAL A 41 9.48 -9.39 4.36
N ALA A 42 10.05 -10.02 3.34
CA ALA A 42 9.67 -9.77 1.95
C ALA A 42 8.19 -10.10 1.70
N THR A 43 7.72 -11.29 2.11
CA THR A 43 6.31 -11.71 1.95
C THR A 43 5.35 -10.76 2.68
N LYS A 44 5.65 -10.38 3.93
CA LYS A 44 4.84 -9.40 4.67
C LYS A 44 4.85 -8.02 3.99
N GLY A 45 5.96 -7.63 3.38
CA GLY A 45 6.06 -6.40 2.60
C GLY A 45 5.13 -6.40 1.38
N TYR A 46 5.03 -7.53 0.67
CA TYR A 46 4.09 -7.70 -0.44
C TYR A 46 2.64 -7.62 0.02
N GLU A 47 2.30 -8.28 1.13
CA GLU A 47 0.96 -8.26 1.71
C GLU A 47 0.54 -6.83 2.11
N ILE A 48 1.43 -6.09 2.78
CA ILE A 48 1.19 -4.69 3.13
C ILE A 48 1.00 -3.82 1.88
N LYS A 49 1.78 -4.07 0.83
CA LYS A 49 1.65 -3.33 -0.43
C LYS A 49 0.29 -3.58 -1.06
N GLN A 50 -0.14 -4.85 -1.12
CA GLN A 50 -1.44 -5.23 -1.66
C GLN A 50 -2.58 -4.59 -0.85
N LEU A 51 -2.56 -4.70 0.48
CA LEU A 51 -3.55 -4.05 1.35
C LEU A 51 -3.61 -2.53 1.16
N ARG A 52 -2.47 -1.88 0.91
CA ARG A 52 -2.41 -0.44 0.64
C ARG A 52 -3.01 -0.09 -0.73
N GLU A 53 -2.79 -0.93 -1.74
CA GLU A 53 -3.38 -0.80 -3.07
C GLU A 53 -4.92 -0.93 -2.97
N GLU A 54 -5.40 -1.98 -2.31
CA GLU A 54 -6.83 -2.24 -2.08
C GLU A 54 -7.49 -1.08 -1.33
N LYS A 55 -6.86 -0.58 -0.26
CA LYS A 55 -7.36 0.59 0.48
C LYS A 55 -7.51 1.83 -0.42
N LYS A 56 -6.55 2.10 -1.31
CA LYS A 56 -6.63 3.24 -2.23
C LYS A 56 -7.79 3.09 -3.22
N VAL A 57 -8.00 1.88 -3.75
CA VAL A 57 -9.13 1.60 -4.65
C VAL A 57 -10.45 1.82 -3.92
N LEU A 58 -10.60 1.26 -2.71
CA LEU A 58 -11.81 1.41 -1.91
C LEU A 58 -12.11 2.87 -1.55
N GLN A 59 -11.08 3.65 -1.21
CA GLN A 59 -11.24 5.08 -0.96
C GLN A 59 -11.67 5.85 -2.21
N ALA A 60 -11.08 5.54 -3.37
CA ALA A 60 -11.49 6.16 -4.63
C ALA A 60 -12.96 5.83 -4.97
N GLU A 61 -13.39 4.61 -4.71
CA GLU A 61 -14.78 4.19 -4.91
C GLU A 61 -15.73 4.91 -3.94
N LEU A 62 -15.37 4.98 -2.65
CA LEU A 62 -16.13 5.73 -1.65
C LEU A 62 -16.31 7.19 -2.07
N SER A 63 -15.25 7.86 -2.54
CA SER A 63 -15.33 9.24 -3.04
C SER A 63 -16.28 9.39 -4.23
N LYS A 64 -16.30 8.44 -5.16
CA LYS A 64 -17.25 8.44 -6.29
C LYS A 64 -18.70 8.34 -5.82
N TRP A 65 -18.97 7.42 -4.88
CA TRP A 65 -20.31 7.26 -4.32
C TRP A 65 -20.75 8.51 -3.54
N ASN A 66 -19.85 9.13 -2.78
CA ASN A 66 -20.13 10.35 -2.04
C ASN A 66 -20.48 11.51 -2.98
N LEU A 67 -19.73 11.68 -4.07
CA LEU A 67 -20.04 12.68 -5.10
C LEU A 67 -21.42 12.45 -5.71
N LYS A 68 -21.76 11.18 -6.01
CA LYS A 68 -23.07 10.83 -6.56
C LYS A 68 -24.20 11.12 -5.57
N LEU A 69 -24.00 10.81 -4.30
CA LEU A 69 -24.94 11.11 -3.23
C LEU A 69 -25.18 12.61 -3.10
N VAL A 70 -24.10 13.41 -3.07
CA VAL A 70 -24.18 14.87 -3.01
C VAL A 70 -24.92 15.42 -4.23
N GLN A 71 -24.64 14.94 -5.45
CA GLN A 71 -25.37 15.36 -6.65
C GLN A 71 -26.86 15.06 -6.55
N THR A 72 -27.22 13.84 -6.13
CA THR A 72 -28.62 13.45 -5.94
C THR A 72 -29.30 14.32 -4.88
N GLN A 73 -28.61 14.60 -3.78
CA GLN A 73 -29.16 15.41 -2.70
C GLN A 73 -29.27 16.89 -3.09
N SER A 74 -28.31 17.44 -3.83
CA SER A 74 -28.41 18.77 -4.43
C SER A 74 -29.59 18.86 -5.40
N LEU A 75 -29.80 17.86 -6.25
CA LEU A 75 -30.95 17.79 -7.15
C LEU A 75 -32.27 17.73 -6.38
N GLN A 76 -32.35 16.92 -5.32
CA GLN A 76 -33.53 16.88 -4.45
C GLN A 76 -33.79 18.25 -3.81
N ASN A 77 -32.76 18.89 -3.24
CA ASN A 77 -32.88 20.20 -2.62
C ASN A 77 -33.30 21.29 -3.63
N LEU A 78 -32.80 21.24 -4.86
CA LEU A 78 -33.24 22.12 -5.96
C LEU A 78 -34.70 21.87 -6.32
N SER A 79 -35.12 20.60 -6.44
CA SER A 79 -36.51 20.25 -6.76
C SER A 79 -37.51 20.58 -5.65
N ALA A 80 -37.05 20.57 -4.39
CA ALA A 80 -37.83 20.97 -3.22
C ALA A 80 -37.84 22.48 -2.97
N SER A 81 -36.98 23.24 -3.66
CA SER A 81 -36.95 24.70 -3.55
C SER A 81 -38.21 25.30 -4.19
N SER A 82 -38.98 26.04 -3.39
CA SER A 82 -40.19 26.75 -3.82
C SER A 82 -39.91 27.76 -4.95
N THR A 83 -38.69 28.30 -5.01
CA THR A 83 -38.21 29.20 -6.07
C THR A 83 -38.18 28.52 -7.44
N ILE A 84 -37.77 27.25 -7.52
CA ILE A 84 -37.70 26.50 -8.79
C ILE A 84 -39.06 25.94 -9.19
N GLN A 85 -39.87 25.48 -8.22
CA GLN A 85 -41.26 25.06 -8.49
C GLN A 85 -42.13 26.21 -9.03
N GLY A 86 -41.80 27.47 -8.70
CA GLY A 86 -42.43 28.66 -9.24
C GLY A 86 -41.92 29.13 -10.61
N MET A 87 -40.80 28.58 -11.13
CA MET A 87 -40.26 28.98 -12.43
C MET A 87 -41.05 28.34 -13.58
N LYS A 88 -41.79 29.16 -14.34
CA LYS A 88 -42.38 28.75 -15.62
C LYS A 88 -41.29 28.63 -16.70
N THR A 89 -41.29 27.53 -17.44
CA THR A 89 -40.40 27.36 -18.59
C THR A 89 -40.70 28.43 -19.66
N MET A 90 -39.72 29.25 -20.02
CA MET A 90 -39.88 30.26 -21.06
C MET A 90 -39.67 29.63 -22.44
N LYS A 91 -40.73 29.61 -23.25
CA LYS A 91 -40.73 29.02 -24.60
C LYS A 91 -39.90 29.84 -25.62
N ASN A 92 -39.60 31.11 -25.32
CA ASN A 92 -38.84 31.99 -26.20
C ASN A 92 -37.61 32.53 -25.47
N ARG A 93 -36.40 32.10 -25.89
CA ARG A 93 -35.14 32.63 -25.36
C ARG A 93 -34.78 33.88 -26.15
N ILE A 94 -35.16 35.04 -25.65
CA ILE A 94 -34.63 36.31 -26.15
C ILE A 94 -33.27 36.49 -25.48
N PHE A 95 -32.19 36.35 -26.26
CA PHE A 95 -30.86 36.65 -25.80
C PHE A 95 -30.74 38.17 -25.65
N LEU A 96 -30.52 38.63 -24.43
CA LEU A 96 -30.15 40.02 -24.19
C LEU A 96 -28.71 40.17 -24.69
N GLN A 97 -28.55 40.67 -25.91
CA GLN A 97 -27.26 41.13 -26.39
C GLN A 97 -26.88 42.34 -25.54
N ASP A 98 -25.90 42.17 -24.66
CA ASP A 98 -25.39 43.26 -23.83
C ASP A 98 -24.78 44.34 -24.75
N PRO A 99 -25.35 45.57 -24.80
CA PRO A 99 -24.85 46.64 -25.66
C PRO A 99 -23.45 47.11 -25.26
N SER A 100 -22.96 46.76 -24.05
CA SER A 100 -21.64 47.17 -23.57
C SER A 100 -20.46 46.46 -24.26
N LEU A 101 -20.72 45.42 -25.05
CA LEU A 101 -19.71 44.69 -25.83
C LEU A 101 -19.56 45.18 -27.28
N ALA A 102 -20.33 46.19 -27.70
CA ALA A 102 -20.31 46.71 -29.08
C ALA A 102 -19.42 47.95 -29.30
N TYR A 103 -18.79 48.49 -28.25
CA TYR A 103 -18.01 49.74 -28.32
C TYR A 103 -16.48 49.51 -28.34
N ASN A 104 -16.00 48.42 -28.94
CA ASN A 104 -14.55 48.18 -29.12
C ASN A 104 -14.27 47.45 -30.45
N GLN A 105 -14.80 47.98 -31.56
CA GLN A 105 -14.31 47.66 -32.91
C GLN A 105 -14.00 48.93 -33.67
#